data_AF-A0A814AK32-F1
#
_entry.id   AF-A0A814AK32-F1
#
_cell.length_a   1.000
_cell.length_b   1.000
_cell.length_c   1.000
_cell.angle_alpha   90.00
_cell.angle_beta   90.00
_cell.angle_gamma   90.00
#
_symmetry.space_group_name_H-M   'P 1'
#
loop_
_entity.id
_entity.type
_entity.pdbx_description
1 polymer ?
#
loop_
_entity_poly.entity_id
_entity_poly.type
_entity_poly.pdbx_seq_one_letter_code
_entity_poly.pdbx_strand_id
1 'polypeptide(L)'
;MSLTEEQLKKEFKKLDKDNDGNITVEELRKYYLPMQEMLGMSPVLIEREIQAILSRLDLDRNGTISFDGKMFADVMNSIFSFMLEAFIKKLTIKESSFVFLKL
;
A
#
# COMPACT_ATOMS: atom_id res chain seq x y z
N MET A 1 8.81 7.66 8.12
CA MET A 1 8.57 9.07 7.73
C MET A 1 7.29 9.52 8.41
N SER A 2 7.24 10.71 9.01
CA SER A 2 6.00 11.28 9.54
C SER A 2 5.38 12.20 8.48
N LEU A 3 4.28 11.78 7.86
CA LEU A 3 3.48 12.65 7.00
C LEU A 3 2.76 13.69 7.87
N THR A 4 2.69 14.93 7.40
CA THR A 4 1.88 15.96 8.08
C THR A 4 0.39 15.73 7.82
N GLU A 5 -0.48 16.27 8.67
CA GLU A 5 -1.94 16.16 8.48
C GLU A 5 -2.39 16.69 7.10
N GLU A 6 -1.76 17.76 6.61
CA GLU A 6 -2.05 18.30 5.27
C GLU A 6 -1.63 17.35 4.15
N GLN A 7 -0.49 16.66 4.30
CA GLN A 7 -0.05 15.66 3.33
C GLN A 7 -0.97 14.45 3.33
N LEU A 8 -1.38 13.99 4.52
CA LEU A 8 -2.36 12.91 4.67
C LEU A 8 -3.70 13.29 4.03
N LYS A 9 -4.22 14.49 4.25
CA LYS A 9 -5.44 14.98 3.58
C LYS A 9 -5.28 15.03 2.06
N LYS A 10 -4.13 15.47 1.56
CA LYS A 10 -3.88 15.54 0.10
C LYS A 10 -3.83 14.15 -0.53
N GLU A 11 -3.16 13.20 0.11
CA GLU A 11 -3.13 11.83 -0.38
C GLU A 11 -4.50 11.17 -0.24
N PHE A 12 -5.20 11.36 0.88
CA PHE A 12 -6.56 10.86 1.07
C PHE A 12 -7.50 11.35 -0.04
N LYS A 13 -7.51 12.65 -0.36
CA LYS A 13 -8.30 13.22 -1.47
C LYS A 13 -7.94 12.68 -2.85
N LYS A 14 -6.73 12.12 -3.05
CA LYS A 14 -6.37 11.50 -4.33
C LYS A 14 -6.97 10.09 -4.45
N LEU A 15 -7.06 9.39 -3.32
CA LEU A 15 -7.60 8.05 -3.21
C LEU A 15 -9.13 8.05 -3.18
N ASP A 16 -9.73 8.89 -2.34
CA ASP A 16 -11.17 9.12 -2.21
C ASP A 16 -11.70 9.77 -3.50
N LYS A 17 -12.29 8.96 -4.39
CA LYS A 17 -12.73 9.40 -5.72
C LYS A 17 -14.13 10.01 -5.69
N ASP A 18 -14.99 9.48 -4.84
CA ASP A 18 -16.37 9.95 -4.69
C ASP A 18 -16.49 11.09 -3.66
N ASN A 19 -15.41 11.40 -2.93
CA ASN A 19 -15.34 12.43 -1.89
C ASN A 19 -16.35 12.20 -0.76
N ASP A 20 -16.64 10.94 -0.45
CA ASP A 20 -17.57 10.57 0.61
C ASP A 20 -16.93 10.62 2.02
N GLY A 21 -15.60 10.83 2.09
CA GLY A 21 -14.84 10.90 3.33
C GLY A 21 -14.40 9.54 3.88
N ASN A 22 -14.64 8.48 3.13
CA ASN A 22 -14.17 7.12 3.37
C ASN A 22 -13.34 6.66 2.17
N ILE A 23 -12.49 5.66 2.40
CA ILE A 23 -11.80 4.98 1.31
C ILE A 23 -12.26 3.53 1.31
N THR A 24 -12.82 3.13 0.17
CA THR A 24 -13.24 1.74 -0.07
C THR A 24 -12.05 0.85 -0.42
N VAL A 25 -12.22 -0.47 -0.24
CA VAL A 25 -11.24 -1.48 -0.65
C VAL A 25 -10.90 -1.35 -2.13
N GLU A 26 -11.90 -1.08 -2.95
CA GLU A 26 -11.81 -0.91 -4.38
C GLU A 26 -10.93 0.30 -4.74
N GLU A 27 -11.04 1.40 -4.02
CA GLU A 27 -10.24 2.60 -4.24
C GLU A 27 -8.77 2.40 -3.84
N LEU A 28 -8.51 1.78 -2.68
CA LEU A 28 -7.16 1.36 -2.30
C LEU A 28 -6.56 0.44 -3.37
N ARG A 29 -7.30 -0.59 -3.78
CA ARG A 29 -6.84 -1.53 -4.81
C ARG A 29 -6.46 -0.81 -6.09
N LYS A 30 -7.32 0.09 -6.60
CA LYS A 30 -7.04 0.86 -7.82
C LYS A 30 -5.81 1.76 -7.68
N TYR A 31 -5.56 2.32 -6.50
CA TYR A 31 -4.39 3.15 -6.25
C TYR A 31 -3.08 2.35 -6.24
N TYR A 32 -3.08 1.13 -5.69
CA TYR A 32 -1.87 0.30 -5.57
C TYR A 32 -1.65 -0.66 -6.74
N LEU A 33 -2.65 -0.90 -7.59
CA LEU A 33 -2.52 -1.76 -8.77
C LEU A 33 -1.38 -1.32 -9.72
N PRO A 34 -1.17 -0.02 -10.03
CA PRO A 34 -0.04 0.40 -10.86
C PRO A 34 1.33 0.08 -10.23
N MET A 35 1.41 0.11 -8.89
CA MET A 35 2.64 -0.22 -8.17
C MET A 35 2.94 -1.72 -8.20
N GLN A 36 1.91 -2.58 -8.31
CA GLN A 36 2.05 -4.01 -8.56
C GLN A 36 2.92 -4.28 -9.78
N GLU A 37 2.55 -3.67 -10.90
CA GLU A 37 3.19 -3.90 -12.20
C GLU A 37 4.64 -3.41 -12.17
N MET A 38 4.86 -2.24 -11.57
CA MET A 38 6.20 -1.66 -11.43
C MET A 38 7.13 -2.54 -10.56
N LEU A 39 6.61 -3.11 -9.48
CA LEU A 39 7.38 -3.97 -8.58
C LEU A 39 7.46 -5.42 -9.07
N GLY A 40 6.61 -5.83 -10.02
CA GLY A 40 6.54 -7.21 -10.50
C GLY A 40 5.94 -8.17 -9.47
N MET A 41 5.01 -7.67 -8.66
CA MET A 41 4.32 -8.48 -7.64
C MET A 41 3.14 -9.23 -8.23
N SER A 42 2.76 -10.34 -7.58
CA SER A 42 1.53 -11.06 -7.91
C SER A 42 0.31 -10.26 -7.41
N PRO A 43 -0.78 -10.15 -8.21
CA PRO A 43 -2.02 -9.53 -7.78
C PRO A 43 -2.54 -10.10 -6.45
N VAL A 44 -2.42 -11.42 -6.28
CA VAL A 44 -2.86 -12.14 -5.08
C VAL A 44 -2.12 -11.68 -3.82
N LEU A 45 -0.85 -11.31 -3.94
CA LEU A 45 -0.04 -10.86 -2.80
C LEU A 45 -0.51 -9.49 -2.32
N ILE A 46 -0.81 -8.58 -3.26
CA ILE A 46 -1.32 -7.24 -2.94
C ILE A 46 -2.72 -7.31 -2.36
N GLU A 47 -3.58 -8.17 -2.90
CA GLU A 47 -4.93 -8.37 -2.35
C GLU A 47 -4.89 -8.84 -0.90
N ARG A 48 -4.00 -9.79 -0.58
CA ARG A 48 -3.80 -10.26 0.79
C ARG A 48 -3.32 -9.14 1.71
N GLU A 49 -2.38 -8.32 1.24
CA GLU A 49 -1.85 -7.22 2.05
C GLU A 49 -2.92 -6.14 2.31
N ILE A 50 -3.66 -5.73 1.28
CA ILE A 50 -4.77 -4.78 1.41
C ILE A 50 -5.84 -5.34 2.37
N GLN A 51 -6.21 -6.61 2.24
CA GLN A 51 -7.16 -7.28 3.15
C GLN A 51 -6.64 -7.36 4.59
N ALA A 52 -5.35 -7.63 4.78
CA ALA A 52 -4.74 -7.67 6.11
C ALA A 52 -4.72 -6.30 6.77
N ILE A 53 -4.47 -5.24 6.00
CA ILE A 53 -4.50 -3.86 6.48
C ILE A 53 -5.92 -3.45 6.85
N LEU A 54 -6.90 -3.74 5.99
CA LEU A 54 -8.31 -3.50 6.29
C LEU A 54 -8.72 -4.25 7.55
N SER A 55 -8.44 -5.55 7.65
CA SER A 55 -8.79 -6.34 8.85
C SER A 55 -8.19 -5.81 10.15
N ARG A 56 -7.08 -5.06 10.08
CA ARG A 56 -6.44 -4.43 11.25
C ARG A 56 -7.03 -3.08 11.61
N LEU A 57 -7.62 -2.37 10.65
CA LEU A 57 -8.02 -0.96 10.80
C LEU A 57 -9.55 -0.75 10.71
N ASP A 58 -10.25 -1.64 10.03
CA ASP A 58 -11.70 -1.74 9.93
C ASP A 58 -12.28 -2.37 11.21
N LEU A 59 -12.26 -1.60 12.30
CA LEU A 59 -12.71 -2.04 13.63
C LEU A 59 -14.23 -2.23 13.69
N ASP A 60 -14.98 -1.50 12.87
CA ASP A 60 -16.44 -1.57 12.78
C ASP A 60 -16.94 -2.53 11.70
N ARG A 61 -16.02 -3.14 10.92
CA ARG A 61 -16.29 -4.13 9.87
C ARG A 61 -17.22 -3.61 8.79
N ASN A 62 -17.12 -2.31 8.49
CA ASN A 62 -17.93 -1.66 7.47
C ASN A 62 -17.31 -1.79 6.06
N GLY A 63 -16.08 -2.32 5.95
CA GLY A 63 -15.38 -2.52 4.70
C GLY A 63 -14.75 -1.25 4.11
N THR A 64 -14.69 -0.17 4.89
CA THR A 64 -14.18 1.14 4.49
C THR A 64 -13.21 1.68 5.54
N ILE A 65 -12.34 2.59 5.13
CA ILE A 65 -11.43 3.30 6.02
C ILE A 65 -11.85 4.76 6.06
N SER A 66 -12.44 5.19 7.17
CA SER A 66 -12.77 6.60 7.37
C SER A 66 -11.50 7.46 7.50
N PHE A 67 -11.62 8.75 7.17
CA PHE A 67 -10.55 9.71 7.40
C PHE A 67 -10.32 10.00 8.90
N ASP A 68 -9.70 9.06 9.61
CA ASP A 68 -8.92 9.35 10.79
C ASP A 68 -7.46 9.46 10.33
N GLY A 69 -6.88 10.67 10.39
CA GLY A 69 -5.53 10.92 9.93
C GLY A 69 -4.49 9.95 10.51
N LYS A 70 -4.72 9.42 11.71
CA LYS A 70 -3.87 8.38 12.30
C LYS A 70 -4.06 7.03 11.63
N MET A 71 -5.30 6.58 11.42
CA MET A 71 -5.60 5.32 10.74
C MET A 71 -5.09 5.34 9.29
N PHE A 72 -5.32 6.43 8.56
CA PHE A 72 -4.85 6.56 7.18
C PHE A 72 -3.31 6.59 7.11
N ALA A 73 -2.65 7.23 8.07
CA ALA A 73 -1.19 7.17 8.17
C ALA A 73 -0.69 5.74 8.41
N ASP A 74 -1.37 4.96 9.25
CA ASP A 74 -1.04 3.57 9.52
C ASP A 74 -1.23 2.66 8.29
N VAL A 75 -2.27 2.89 7.48
CA VAL A 75 -2.44 2.27 6.14
C VAL A 75 -1.22 2.58 5.27
N MET A 76 -0.93 3.88 5.09
CA MET A 76 0.15 4.33 4.21
C MET A 76 1.50 3.80 4.66
N ASN A 77 1.76 3.75 5.98
CA ASN A 77 2.98 3.20 6.55
C ASN A 77 3.08 1.69 6.32
N SER A 78 1.99 0.93 6.50
CA SER A 78 1.98 -0.52 6.29
C SER A 78 2.27 -0.86 4.82
N ILE A 79 1.59 -0.18 3.89
CA ILE A 79 1.76 -0.44 2.46
C ILE A 79 3.14 0.03 1.98
N PHE A 80 3.61 1.19 2.45
CA PHE A 80 4.94 1.67 2.12
C PHE A 80 6.03 0.73 2.65
N SER A 81 5.88 0.20 3.87
CA SER A 81 6.79 -0.79 4.44
C SER A 81 6.82 -2.06 3.59
N PHE A 82 5.66 -2.61 3.26
CA PHE A 82 5.54 -3.79 2.40
C PHE A 82 6.19 -3.57 1.02
N MET A 83 5.96 -2.40 0.41
CA MET A 83 6.57 -2.04 -0.87
C MET A 83 8.09 -1.89 -0.76
N LEU A 84 8.58 -1.26 0.31
CA LEU A 84 10.01 -1.09 0.54
C LEU A 84 10.68 -2.46 0.72
N GLU A 85 10.05 -3.38 1.44
CA GLU A 85 10.52 -4.76 1.56
C GLU A 85 10.55 -5.49 0.21
N ALA A 86 9.50 -5.35 -0.60
CA ALA A 86 9.45 -5.95 -1.93
C ALA A 86 10.54 -5.38 -2.85
N PHE A 87 10.77 -4.06 -2.79
CA PHE A 87 11.79 -3.38 -3.56
C PHE A 87 13.21 -3.79 -3.14
N ILE A 88 13.49 -3.84 -1.84
CA ILE A 88 14.79 -4.29 -1.31
C ILE A 88 15.05 -5.74 -1.73
N LYS A 89 14.08 -6.65 -1.60
CA LYS A 89 14.22 -8.04 -2.06
C LYS A 89 14.56 -8.11 -3.55
N LYS A 90 13.90 -7.30 -4.38
CA LYS A 90 14.16 -7.23 -5.83
C LYS A 90 15.58 -6.74 -6.14
N LEU A 91 16.09 -5.76 -5.39
CA LEU A 91 17.47 -5.29 -5.52
C LEU A 91 18.48 -6.35 -5.08
N THR A 92 18.25 -7.03 -3.95
CA THR A 92 19.14 -8.09 -3.44
C THR A 92 19.23 -9.29 -4.40
N ILE A 93 18.11 -9.73 -4.97
CA ILE A 93 18.07 -10.89 -5.90
C ILE A 93 18.83 -10.59 -7.21
N LYS A 94 18.82 -9.33 -7.67
CA LYS A 94 19.51 -8.92 -8.90
C LYS A 94 21.03 -9.00 -8.78
N GLU A 95 21.57 -8.65 -7.60
CA GLU A 95 23.01 -8.78 -7.30
C GLU A 95 23.46 -10.25 -7.28
N SER A 96 22.67 -11.15 -6.68
CA SER A 96 23.02 -12.58 -6.60
C SER A 96 23.04 -13.30 -7.94
N SER A 97 22.18 -12.89 -8.90
CA SER A 97 22.16 -13.49 -10.25
C SER A 97 23.39 -13.10 -11.09
N PHE A 98 24.02 -11.95 -10.78
CA PHE A 98 25.20 -11.47 -11.51
C PHE A 98 26.49 -12.24 -11.13
N VAL A 99 26.54 -12.81 -9.92
CA VAL A 99 27.70 -13.60 -9.45
C VAL A 99 27.74 -14.99 -10.09
N PHE A 100 26.58 -15.63 -10.33
CA PHE A 100 26.52 -16.98 -10.90
C PHE A 100 26.75 -17.04 -12.42
N LEU A 101 26.55 -15.95 -13.16
CA LEU A 101 26.75 -15.91 -14.62
C LEU A 101 28.18 -15.59 -15.06
N LYS A 102 29.12 -15.40 -14.12
CA LYS A 102 30.53 -15.08 -14.39
C LYS A 102 31.51 -16.22 -14.15
N LEU A 103 31.05 -17.45 -13.93
CA LEU A 103 31.86 -18.66 -13.79
C LEU A 103 31.66 -19.62 -14.95
#